data_AF-A0AAW8YNG2-F1
#
_entry.id   AF-A0AAW8YNG2-F1
#
_cell.length_a   1.000
_cell.length_b   1.000
_cell.length_c   1.000
_cell.angle_alpha   90.00
_cell.angle_beta   90.00
_cell.angle_gamma   90.00
#
_symmetry.space_group_name_H-M   'P 1'
#
loop_
_entity.id
_entity.type
_entity.pdbx_description
1 polymer ?
#
loop_
_entity_poly.entity_id
_entity_poly.type
_entity_poly.pdbx_seq_one_letter_code
_entity_poly.pdbx_strand_id
1 'polypeptide(L)'
;MDYQTYQELGFTKLSQDEFNSVITDSELLLQQVTRNFYDPYFHSLKDDLNSDDAFLVYRAMQYEKAIAMQCEFEFESGLNSPVARADNDVKSVSIGRTTIQSDGSGIDAVTYGSSGVVRSAISMLANTGLIYRGVDCR
;
A
#
# COMPACT_ATOMS: atom_id res chain seq x y z
N MET A 1 3.58 10.47 4.13
CA MET A 1 2.39 10.51 4.99
C MET A 1 2.86 10.45 6.44
N ASP A 2 2.29 11.26 7.32
CA ASP A 2 2.60 11.21 8.76
C ASP A 2 1.58 10.37 9.55
N TYR A 3 1.89 10.12 10.83
CA TYR A 3 1.05 9.29 11.69
C TYR A 3 -0.34 9.92 11.96
N GLN A 4 -0.41 11.26 12.00
CA GLN A 4 -1.68 11.96 12.18
C GLN A 4 -2.60 11.71 10.98
N THR A 5 -2.08 11.85 9.76
CA THR A 5 -2.82 11.58 8.51
C THR A 5 -3.30 10.13 8.48
N TYR A 6 -2.44 9.18 8.87
CA TYR A 6 -2.81 7.77 8.99
C TYR A 6 -4.05 7.56 9.89
N GLN A 7 -4.10 8.25 11.05
CA GLN A 7 -5.24 8.19 11.95
C GLN A 7 -6.49 8.89 11.39
N GLU A 8 -6.33 10.06 10.76
CA GLU A 8 -7.43 10.81 10.14
C GLU A 8 -8.10 10.03 8.99
N LEU A 9 -7.36 9.15 8.32
CA LEU A 9 -7.88 8.22 7.31
C LEU A 9 -8.65 7.03 7.91
N GLY A 10 -8.71 6.91 9.24
CA GLY A 10 -9.45 5.87 9.96
C GLY A 10 -8.64 4.61 10.27
N PHE A 11 -7.33 4.63 10.10
CA PHE A 11 -6.45 3.51 10.43
C PHE A 11 -5.87 3.71 11.84
N THR A 12 -6.00 2.70 12.70
CA THR A 12 -5.65 2.83 14.13
C THR A 12 -4.93 1.62 14.71
N LYS A 13 -4.55 0.64 13.88
CA LYS A 13 -3.94 -0.60 14.40
C LYS A 13 -2.51 -0.42 14.90
N LEU A 14 -1.72 0.39 14.19
CA LEU A 14 -0.33 0.67 14.52
C LEU A 14 -0.25 1.81 15.54
N SER A 15 0.63 1.67 16.51
CA SER A 15 1.18 2.78 17.28
C SER A 15 2.12 3.64 16.41
N GLN A 16 2.51 4.81 16.91
CA GLN A 16 3.39 5.71 16.18
C GLN A 16 4.76 5.07 15.86
N ASP A 17 5.35 4.33 16.79
CA ASP A 17 6.65 3.68 16.58
C ASP A 17 6.54 2.54 15.55
N GLU A 18 5.46 1.76 15.61
CA GLU A 18 5.18 0.70 14.63
C GLU A 18 4.95 1.27 13.24
N PHE A 19 4.16 2.35 13.12
CA PHE A 19 3.96 3.09 11.88
C PHE A 19 5.28 3.61 11.31
N ASN A 20 6.10 4.26 12.14
CA ASN A 20 7.39 4.79 11.73
C ASN A 20 8.35 3.69 11.25
N SER A 21 8.19 2.45 11.72
CA SER A 21 9.02 1.32 11.30
C SER A 21 8.72 0.81 9.89
N VAL A 22 7.53 1.10 9.33
CA VAL A 22 7.06 0.54 8.04
C VAL A 22 6.74 1.59 6.97
N ILE A 23 6.46 2.83 7.36
CA ILE A 23 5.93 3.85 6.43
C ILE A 23 6.83 4.10 5.22
N THR A 24 8.14 4.25 5.43
CA THR A 24 9.09 4.54 4.34
C THR A 24 9.10 3.43 3.28
N ASP A 25 9.11 2.18 3.74
CA ASP A 25 9.10 1.00 2.87
C ASP A 25 7.76 0.87 2.14
N SER A 26 6.66 1.05 2.87
CA SER A 26 5.31 1.03 2.31
C SER A 26 5.10 2.10 1.23
N GLU A 27 5.58 3.32 1.46
CA GLU A 27 5.54 4.40 0.45
C GLU A 27 6.36 4.06 -0.78
N LEU A 28 7.56 3.50 -0.60
CA LEU A 28 8.43 3.11 -1.71
C LEU A 28 7.76 2.06 -2.61
N LEU A 29 7.15 1.03 -2.04
CA LEU A 29 6.45 0.00 -2.81
C LEU A 29 5.27 0.58 -3.60
N LEU A 30 4.53 1.51 -2.99
CA LEU A 30 3.40 2.19 -3.64
C LEU A 30 3.87 3.14 -4.75
N GLN A 31 4.97 3.86 -4.56
CA GLN A 31 5.58 4.67 -5.61
C GLN A 31 5.97 3.79 -6.79
N GLN A 32 6.64 2.66 -6.56
CA GLN A 32 7.06 1.74 -7.62
C GLN A 32 5.87 1.19 -8.41
N VAL A 33 4.81 0.71 -7.75
CA VAL A 33 3.66 0.12 -8.45
C VAL A 33 2.82 1.16 -9.20
N THR A 34 2.85 2.42 -8.75
CA THR A 34 2.20 3.56 -9.42
C THR A 34 3.12 4.26 -10.42
N ARG A 35 4.30 3.69 -10.73
CA ARG A 35 5.31 4.25 -11.65
C ARG A 35 5.75 5.66 -11.25
N ASN A 36 5.91 5.89 -9.95
CA ASN A 36 6.32 7.15 -9.34
C ASN A 36 5.39 8.31 -9.70
N PHE A 37 4.08 8.05 -9.83
CA PHE A 37 3.12 9.07 -10.25
C PHE A 37 3.16 10.32 -9.37
N TYR A 38 3.23 10.14 -8.04
CA TYR A 38 3.30 11.22 -7.04
C TYR A 38 4.73 11.59 -6.63
N ASP A 39 5.71 11.32 -7.48
CA ASP A 39 7.03 11.91 -7.32
C ASP A 39 6.92 13.44 -7.52
N PRO A 40 7.49 14.26 -6.62
CA PRO A 40 7.44 15.72 -6.71
C PRO A 40 7.93 16.31 -8.04
N TYR A 41 8.73 15.59 -8.83
CA TYR A 41 9.16 16.00 -10.17
C TYR A 41 8.06 15.84 -11.24
N PHE A 42 7.04 15.01 -10.99
CA PHE A 42 5.97 14.70 -11.95
C PHE A 42 4.60 15.20 -11.51
N HIS A 43 4.12 14.80 -10.32
CA HIS A 43 2.83 15.27 -9.78
C HIS A 43 2.89 15.46 -8.26
N SER A 44 2.40 16.60 -7.80
CA SER A 44 2.31 16.92 -6.37
C SER A 44 1.09 16.23 -5.75
N LEU A 45 1.33 15.29 -4.82
CA LEU A 45 0.26 14.70 -4.01
C LEU A 45 -0.50 15.77 -3.23
N LYS A 46 0.23 16.77 -2.71
CA LYS A 46 -0.36 17.88 -1.95
C LYS A 46 -1.31 18.71 -2.81
N ASP A 47 -0.97 18.96 -4.06
CA ASP A 47 -1.81 19.78 -4.94
C ASP A 47 -3.09 19.03 -5.31
N ASP A 48 -3.00 17.73 -5.59
CA ASP A 48 -4.17 16.88 -5.84
C ASP A 48 -5.10 16.78 -4.61
N LEU A 49 -4.54 16.67 -3.39
CA LEU A 49 -5.32 16.65 -2.14
C LEU A 49 -6.09 17.96 -1.91
N ASN A 50 -5.56 19.10 -2.37
CA ASN A 50 -6.16 20.43 -2.21
C ASN A 50 -6.85 20.93 -3.49
N SER A 51 -7.07 20.06 -4.47
CA SER A 51 -7.64 20.43 -5.76
C SER A 51 -9.14 20.73 -5.68
N ASP A 52 -9.62 21.62 -6.54
CA ASP A 52 -11.06 21.82 -6.77
C ASP A 52 -11.67 20.68 -7.62
N ASP A 53 -10.83 19.86 -8.28
CA ASP A 53 -11.28 18.69 -9.02
C ASP A 53 -11.48 17.50 -8.06
N ALA A 54 -12.74 17.11 -7.87
CA ALA A 54 -13.12 16.03 -6.99
C ALA A 54 -12.46 14.68 -7.33
N PHE A 55 -12.13 14.43 -8.61
CA PHE A 55 -11.44 13.21 -9.00
C PHE A 55 -9.95 13.23 -8.61
N LEU A 56 -9.28 14.38 -8.70
CA LEU A 56 -7.90 14.53 -8.24
C LEU A 56 -7.80 14.30 -6.72
N VAL A 57 -8.71 14.90 -5.96
CA VAL A 57 -8.83 14.68 -4.51
C VAL A 57 -9.09 13.21 -4.20
N TYR A 58 -10.05 12.59 -4.89
CA TYR A 58 -10.36 11.17 -4.73
C TYR A 58 -9.13 10.28 -5.00
N ARG A 59 -8.42 10.49 -6.11
CA ARG A 59 -7.22 9.71 -6.45
C ARG A 59 -6.13 9.84 -5.38
N ALA A 60 -5.85 11.05 -4.92
CA ALA A 60 -4.85 11.30 -3.88
C ALA A 60 -5.23 10.66 -2.55
N MET A 61 -6.47 10.79 -2.11
CA MET A 61 -6.96 10.12 -0.90
C MET A 61 -6.86 8.59 -0.99
N GLN A 62 -7.16 8.01 -2.15
CA GLN A 62 -7.03 6.57 -2.35
C GLN A 62 -5.57 6.12 -2.33
N TYR A 63 -4.64 6.96 -2.79
CA TYR A 63 -3.20 6.73 -2.69
C TYR A 63 -2.72 6.71 -1.23
N GLU A 64 -3.10 7.70 -0.42
CA GLU A 64 -2.74 7.70 1.02
C GLU A 64 -3.34 6.52 1.78
N LYS A 65 -4.61 6.17 1.50
CA LYS A 65 -5.24 4.97 2.10
C LYS A 65 -4.54 3.67 1.69
N ALA A 66 -4.05 3.59 0.45
CA ALA A 66 -3.30 2.43 -0.02
C ALA A 66 -1.95 2.31 0.70
N ILE A 67 -1.27 3.44 0.98
CA ILE A 67 -0.06 3.47 1.82
C ILE A 67 -0.39 3.00 3.25
N ALA A 68 -1.45 3.54 3.87
CA ALA A 68 -1.85 3.15 5.22
C ALA A 68 -2.16 1.65 5.34
N MET A 69 -2.86 1.10 4.35
CA MET A 69 -3.16 -0.33 4.28
C MET A 69 -1.90 -1.19 4.08
N GLN A 70 -0.94 -0.70 3.30
CA GLN A 70 0.35 -1.37 3.14
C GLN A 70 1.14 -1.37 4.46
N CYS A 71 1.12 -0.27 5.23
CA CYS A 71 1.76 -0.19 6.53
C CYS A 71 1.25 -1.27 7.50
N GLU A 72 -0.09 -1.39 7.63
CA GLU A 72 -0.68 -2.43 8.47
C GLU A 72 -0.28 -3.84 8.01
N PHE A 73 -0.27 -4.08 6.70
CA PHE A 73 0.14 -5.38 6.15
C PHE A 73 1.58 -5.71 6.48
N GLU A 74 2.52 -4.79 6.23
CA GLU A 74 3.95 -5.03 6.48
C GLU A 74 4.24 -5.32 7.94
N PHE A 75 3.56 -4.60 8.84
CA PHE A 75 3.69 -4.82 10.26
C PHE A 75 3.10 -6.16 10.69
N GLU A 76 1.84 -6.45 10.31
CA GLU A 76 1.16 -7.70 10.71
C GLU A 76 1.80 -8.95 10.09
N SER A 77 2.41 -8.82 8.91
CA SER A 77 3.08 -9.92 8.22
C SER A 77 4.54 -10.15 8.62
N GLY A 78 5.17 -9.18 9.28
CA GLY A 78 6.61 -9.18 9.52
C GLY A 78 7.45 -8.94 8.25
N LEU A 79 6.83 -8.55 7.12
CA LEU A 79 7.50 -8.27 5.86
C LEU A 79 7.88 -6.79 5.73
N ASN A 80 8.44 -6.26 6.79
CA ASN A 80 8.84 -4.86 6.93
C ASN A 80 10.27 -4.56 6.41
N SER A 81 10.85 -5.48 5.63
CA SER A 81 12.14 -5.26 4.98
C SER A 81 12.28 -6.07 3.68
N PRO A 82 13.12 -5.62 2.72
CA PRO A 82 13.36 -6.37 1.49
C PRO A 82 13.87 -7.80 1.73
N VAL A 83 14.67 -8.01 2.79
CA VAL A 83 15.19 -9.33 3.16
C VAL A 83 14.07 -10.23 3.65
N ALA A 84 13.22 -9.74 4.56
CA ALA A 84 12.07 -10.51 5.05
C ALA A 84 11.10 -10.89 3.90
N ARG A 85 10.91 -9.99 2.93
CA ARG A 85 10.13 -10.25 1.71
C ARG A 85 10.77 -11.31 0.81
N ALA A 86 12.11 -11.35 0.73
CA ALA A 86 12.82 -12.35 -0.06
C ALA A 86 12.73 -13.77 0.56
N ASP A 87 12.79 -13.85 1.89
CA ASP A 87 12.74 -15.11 2.63
C ASP A 87 11.33 -15.77 2.62
N ASN A 88 10.30 -15.00 2.28
CA ASN A 88 8.92 -15.46 2.04
C ASN A 88 8.22 -16.22 3.19
N ASP A 89 8.72 -16.18 4.43
CA ASP A 89 8.16 -16.90 5.59
C ASP A 89 7.04 -16.09 6.27
N VAL A 90 5.83 -16.10 5.70
CA VAL A 90 4.61 -15.63 6.40
C VAL A 90 3.92 -16.81 7.08
N LYS A 91 3.66 -16.70 8.38
CA LYS A 91 3.03 -17.79 9.16
C LYS A 91 1.52 -17.60 9.35
N SER A 92 1.05 -16.37 9.61
CA SER A 92 -0.37 -16.03 9.56
C SER A 92 -0.59 -14.52 9.67
N VAL A 93 -1.49 -13.94 8.88
CA VAL A 93 -1.81 -12.49 8.90
C VAL A 93 -3.32 -12.29 8.78
N SER A 94 -3.87 -11.35 9.57
CA SER A 94 -5.29 -10.98 9.52
C SER A 94 -5.47 -9.54 9.04
N ILE A 95 -5.60 -9.36 7.74
CA ILE A 95 -5.77 -8.05 7.11
C ILE A 95 -7.26 -7.75 6.96
N GLY A 96 -7.80 -6.95 7.87
CA GLY A 96 -9.21 -6.53 7.83
C GLY A 96 -10.15 -7.72 8.06
N ARG A 97 -10.97 -8.08 7.07
CA ARG A 97 -11.85 -9.27 7.14
C ARG A 97 -11.18 -10.55 6.61
N THR A 98 -9.94 -10.47 6.15
CA THR A 98 -9.23 -11.58 5.52
C THR A 98 -8.20 -12.14 6.47
N THR A 99 -8.45 -13.35 6.99
CA THR A 99 -7.47 -14.12 7.78
C THR A 99 -6.76 -15.12 6.90
N ILE A 100 -5.44 -15.19 7.01
CA ILE A 100 -4.61 -16.02 6.15
C ILE A 100 -3.70 -16.86 7.02
N GLN A 101 -3.76 -18.17 6.79
CA GLN A 101 -2.85 -19.17 7.31
C GLN A 101 -2.12 -19.75 6.10
N SER A 102 -0.80 -19.78 6.14
CA SER A 102 0.01 -20.29 5.03
C SER A 102 0.88 -21.46 5.46
N ASP A 103 0.94 -22.47 4.60
CA ASP A 103 1.73 -23.71 4.73
C ASP A 103 2.98 -23.71 3.82
N GLY A 104 3.40 -22.55 3.30
CA GLY A 104 4.66 -22.39 2.55
C GLY A 104 4.61 -21.50 1.31
N SER A 105 3.44 -21.01 0.87
CA SER A 105 3.31 -20.11 -0.30
C SER A 105 2.37 -18.91 -0.05
N GLY A 106 2.37 -18.36 1.16
CA GLY A 106 1.35 -17.42 1.63
C GLY A 106 1.38 -16.01 1.02
N ILE A 107 2.56 -15.51 0.66
CA ILE A 107 2.75 -14.11 0.23
C ILE A 107 2.18 -13.86 -1.16
N ASP A 108 2.47 -14.72 -2.13
CA ASP A 108 2.03 -14.51 -3.52
C ASP A 108 0.50 -14.50 -3.67
N ALA A 109 -0.20 -15.17 -2.74
CA ALA A 109 -1.65 -15.16 -2.66
C ALA A 109 -2.21 -13.77 -2.27
N VAL A 110 -1.42 -12.95 -1.58
CA VAL A 110 -1.88 -11.69 -0.97
C VAL A 110 -1.24 -10.45 -1.55
N THR A 111 -0.07 -10.58 -2.16
CA THR A 111 0.62 -9.49 -2.84
C THR A 111 0.31 -9.48 -4.34
N TYR A 112 0.50 -8.33 -4.97
CA TYR A 112 0.26 -8.14 -6.39
C TYR A 112 1.49 -8.47 -7.23
N GLY A 113 1.52 -9.67 -7.79
CA GLY A 113 2.70 -10.16 -8.51
C GLY A 113 3.92 -10.16 -7.59
N SER A 114 5.07 -9.74 -8.10
CA SER A 114 6.31 -9.61 -7.32
C SER A 114 6.48 -8.23 -6.66
N SER A 115 5.41 -7.42 -6.55
CA SER A 115 5.54 -6.03 -6.08
C SER A 115 5.64 -5.87 -4.57
N GLY A 116 5.33 -6.91 -3.78
CA GLY A 116 5.24 -6.82 -2.32
C GLY A 116 4.06 -5.99 -1.79
N VAL A 117 3.28 -5.37 -2.69
CA VAL A 117 2.10 -4.57 -2.33
C VAL A 117 0.90 -5.47 -2.13
N VAL A 118 0.17 -5.30 -1.03
CA VAL A 118 -1.04 -6.07 -0.74
C VAL A 118 -2.14 -5.82 -1.79
N ARG A 119 -2.81 -6.88 -2.23
CA ARG A 119 -3.85 -6.84 -3.28
C ARG A 119 -5.01 -5.91 -2.95
N SER A 120 -5.34 -5.74 -1.67
CA SER A 120 -6.37 -4.82 -1.22
C SER A 120 -5.98 -3.35 -1.49
N ALA A 121 -4.72 -2.97 -1.27
CA ALA A 121 -4.21 -1.65 -1.62
C ALA A 121 -4.27 -1.41 -3.14
N ILE A 122 -3.87 -2.41 -3.95
CA ILE A 122 -4.01 -2.33 -5.42
C ILE A 122 -5.47 -2.22 -5.86
N SER A 123 -6.39 -2.88 -5.17
CA SER A 123 -7.82 -2.78 -5.45
C SER A 123 -8.37 -1.38 -5.16
N MET A 124 -7.85 -0.70 -4.13
CA MET A 124 -8.20 0.71 -3.85
C MET A 124 -7.75 1.67 -4.96
N LEU A 125 -6.62 1.36 -5.61
CA LEU A 125 -6.04 2.16 -6.69
C LEU A 125 -6.57 1.80 -8.09
N ALA A 126 -7.40 0.77 -8.19
CA ALA A 126 -7.89 0.25 -9.47
C ALA A 126 -8.64 1.29 -10.31
N ASN A 127 -9.43 2.14 -9.64
CA ASN A 127 -10.31 3.12 -10.29
C ASN A 127 -9.71 4.52 -10.37
N THR A 128 -8.45 4.69 -9.98
CA THR A 128 -7.81 6.01 -9.90
C THR A 128 -6.95 6.34 -11.11
N GLY A 129 -6.72 5.37 -11.99
CA GLY A 129 -5.80 5.49 -13.13
C GLY A 129 -4.33 5.32 -12.76
N LEU A 130 -4.00 5.08 -11.48
CA LEU A 130 -2.62 4.92 -11.00
C LEU A 130 -2.02 3.54 -11.30
N ILE A 131 -2.87 2.52 -11.45
CA ILE A 131 -2.43 1.15 -11.73
C ILE A 131 -2.57 0.86 -13.23
N TYR A 132 -1.46 0.50 -13.87
CA TYR A 132 -1.50 -0.04 -15.21
C TYR A 132 -2.09 -1.45 -15.20
N ARG A 133 -3.34 -1.58 -15.62
CA ARG A 133 -3.98 -2.87 -15.95
C ARG A 133 -3.99 -3.02 -17.45
N GLY A 134 -2.90 -3.54 -18.01
CA GLY A 134 -2.92 -3.98 -19.41
C GLY A 134 -3.97 -5.08 -19.55
N VAL A 135 -4.76 -5.03 -20.63
CA VAL A 135 -5.53 -6.21 -21.04
C VAL A 135 -4.50 -7.25 -21.47
N ASP A 136 -4.47 -8.41 -20.80
CA ASP A 136 -3.63 -9.52 -21.23
C ASP A 136 -4.14 -9.95 -22.61
N CYS A 137 -3.34 -9.72 -23.65
CA CYS A 137 -3.68 -10.05 -25.04
C CYS A 137 -3.17 -11.44 -25.45
N ARG A 138 -2.92 -12.32 -24.47
CA ARG A 138 -2.47 -13.70 -24.68
C ARG A 138 -3.63 -14.67 -24.83
#